data_AF-A0A6B3G871-F1
#
_entry.id   AF-A0A6B3G871-F1
#
_cell.length_a   1.000
_cell.length_b   1.000
_cell.length_c   1.000
_cell.angle_alpha   90.00
_cell.angle_beta   90.00
_cell.angle_gamma   90.00
#
_symmetry.space_group_name_H-M   'P 1'
#
loop_
_entity.id
_entity.type
_entity.pdbx_description
1 polymer ?
#
loop_
_entity_poly.entity_id
_entity_poly.type
_entity_poly.pdbx_seq_one_letter_code
_entity_poly.pdbx_strand_id
1 'polypeptide(L)'
;PVNQVLVLVLFLWTFNDFNTPFVLFGKSAPENADLISIHIYQSSFVTWNFGTGSAMSVLLLLFLLIVTAVYLFFTSRGRKGADV
;
A
#
# COMPACT_ATOMS: atom_id res chain seq x y z
N PRO A 1 2.78 -22.13 -2.60
CA PRO A 1 3.35 -21.11 -3.53
C PRO A 1 2.33 -20.03 -3.92
N VAL A 2 1.15 -20.42 -4.44
CA VAL A 2 0.12 -19.45 -4.90
C VAL A 2 -0.44 -18.63 -3.74
N ASN A 3 -0.88 -19.27 -2.65
CA ASN A 3 -1.44 -18.56 -1.48
C ASN A 3 -0.46 -17.56 -0.85
N GLN A 4 0.85 -17.83 -0.88
CA GLN A 4 1.86 -16.90 -0.35
C GLN A 4 1.87 -15.60 -1.15
N VAL A 5 1.84 -15.70 -2.48
CA VAL A 5 1.79 -14.54 -3.38
C VAL A 5 0.44 -13.84 -3.25
N LEU A 6 -0.67 -14.58 -3.18
CA LEU A 6 -2.01 -14.01 -3.02
C LEU A 6 -2.12 -13.17 -1.75
N VAL A 7 -1.64 -13.67 -0.61
CA VAL A 7 -1.66 -12.93 0.66
C VAL A 7 -0.84 -11.65 0.57
N LEU A 8 0.36 -11.72 -0.01
CA LEU A 8 1.21 -10.54 -0.20
C LEU A 8 0.53 -9.50 -1.10
N VAL A 9 0.02 -9.93 -2.26
CA VAL A 9 -0.63 -9.03 -3.22
C VAL A 9 -1.88 -8.41 -2.62
N LEU A 10 -2.70 -9.18 -1.90
CA LEU A 10 -3.90 -8.68 -1.23
C LEU A 10 -3.53 -7.62 -0.17
N PHE A 11 -2.49 -7.86 0.61
CA PHE A 11 -1.99 -6.90 1.59
C PHE A 11 -1.52 -5.59 0.93
N LEU A 12 -0.70 -5.68 -0.12
CA LEU A 12 -0.22 -4.52 -0.87
C LEU A 12 -1.38 -3.74 -1.48
N TRP A 13 -2.36 -4.47 -2.02
CA TRP A 13 -3.56 -3.90 -2.61
C TRP A 13 -4.39 -3.13 -1.57
N THR A 14 -4.60 -3.67 -0.36
CA THR A 14 -5.38 -2.99 0.69
C THR A 14 -4.83 -1.60 1.05
N PHE A 15 -3.51 -1.44 1.12
CA PHE A 15 -2.90 -0.14 1.41
C PHE A 15 -2.93 0.83 0.23
N ASN A 16 -3.01 0.31 -1.00
CA ASN A 16 -3.09 1.12 -2.21
C ASN A 16 -4.53 1.25 -2.74
N ASP A 17 -5.54 0.72 -2.03
CA ASP A 17 -6.92 0.86 -2.48
C ASP A 17 -7.37 2.31 -2.34
N PHE A 18 -7.56 2.94 -3.49
CA PHE A 18 -8.06 4.31 -3.61
C PHE A 18 -9.53 4.32 -4.03
N ASN A 19 -9.96 3.37 -4.86
CA ASN A 19 -11.24 3.45 -5.56
C ASN A 19 -12.43 3.30 -4.63
N THR A 20 -12.47 2.22 -3.85
CA THR A 20 -13.60 1.94 -2.96
C THR A 20 -13.83 3.08 -1.96
N PRO A 21 -12.79 3.55 -1.24
CA PRO A 21 -12.95 4.62 -0.25
C PRO A 21 -13.28 5.96 -0.90
N PHE A 22 -12.64 6.30 -2.03
CA PHE A 22 -12.90 7.55 -2.75
C PHE A 22 -14.33 7.61 -3.30
N VAL A 23 -14.89 6.50 -3.79
CA VAL A 23 -16.28 6.46 -4.26
C VAL A 23 -17.27 6.66 -3.11
N LEU A 24 -16.99 6.07 -1.94
CA LEU A 24 -17.87 6.16 -0.77
C LEU A 24 -17.87 7.53 -0.11
N PHE A 25 -16.70 8.16 0.02
CA PHE A 25 -16.55 9.39 0.80
C PHE A 25 -16.13 10.62 -0.02
N GLY A 26 -15.76 10.43 -1.29
CA GLY A 26 -15.32 11.50 -2.17
C GLY A 26 -14.09 12.22 -1.65
N LYS A 27 -14.16 13.55 -1.64
CA LYS A 27 -13.04 14.45 -1.30
C LYS A 27 -12.94 14.76 0.19
N SER A 28 -13.87 14.26 1.01
CA SER A 28 -14.00 14.60 2.43
C SER A 28 -14.34 13.34 3.23
N ALA A 29 -13.38 12.42 3.34
CA ALA A 29 -13.51 11.29 4.24
C ALA A 29 -13.66 11.77 5.69
N PRO A 30 -14.57 11.19 6.49
CA PRO A 30 -14.59 11.36 7.93
C PRO A 30 -13.21 11.02 8.52
N GLU A 31 -12.82 11.65 9.64
CA GLU A 31 -11.51 11.43 10.27
C GLU A 31 -11.24 9.94 10.58
N ASN A 32 -12.29 9.21 11.00
CA ASN A 32 -12.22 7.78 11.27
C ASN A 32 -12.12 6.88 10.03
N ALA A 33 -12.27 7.45 8.83
CA ALA A 33 -12.20 6.78 7.54
C ALA A 33 -11.16 7.42 6.61
N ASP A 34 -10.26 8.25 7.15
CA ASP A 34 -9.17 8.83 6.38
C ASP A 34 -8.10 7.76 6.14
N LEU A 35 -7.92 7.41 4.87
CA LEU A 35 -6.93 6.43 4.42
C LEU A 35 -5.77 7.14 3.76
N ILE A 36 -4.57 6.60 3.94
CA ILE A 36 -3.32 7.16 3.38
C ILE A 36 -3.46 7.45 1.88
N SER A 37 -4.11 6.56 1.11
CA SER A 37 -4.34 6.74 -0.33
C SER A 37 -5.18 7.98 -0.66
N ILE A 38 -6.26 8.23 0.09
CA ILE A 38 -7.08 9.44 -0.05
C ILE A 38 -6.32 10.67 0.42
N HIS A 39 -5.61 10.58 1.55
CA HIS A 39 -4.88 11.69 2.12
C HIS A 39 -3.76 12.20 1.19
N ILE A 40 -3.06 11.27 0.53
CA ILE A 40 -2.08 11.58 -0.53
C ILE A 40 -2.76 12.32 -1.69
N TYR A 41 -3.93 11.85 -2.13
CA TYR A 41 -4.69 12.49 -3.20
C TYR A 41 -5.14 13.90 -2.82
N GLN A 42 -5.69 14.08 -1.62
CA GLN A 42 -6.11 15.39 -1.12
C GLN A 42 -4.92 16.35 -1.09
N SER A 43 -3.80 15.92 -0.52
CA SER A 43 -2.58 16.75 -0.46
C SER A 43 -2.06 17.12 -1.86
N SER A 44 -2.06 16.18 -2.79
CA SER A 44 -1.49 16.39 -4.14
C SER A 44 -2.40 17.21 -5.04
N PHE A 45 -3.69 16.86 -5.10
CA PHE A 45 -4.59 17.32 -6.17
C PHE A 45 -5.73 18.21 -5.68
N VAL A 46 -5.99 18.27 -4.37
CA VAL A 46 -7.00 19.18 -3.80
C VAL A 46 -6.32 20.41 -3.20
N THR A 47 -5.30 20.22 -2.37
CA THR A 47 -4.55 21.31 -1.73
C THR A 47 -3.33 21.77 -2.54
N TRP A 48 -3.05 21.13 -3.69
CA TRP A 48 -1.94 21.46 -4.59
C TRP A 48 -0.54 21.39 -3.94
N ASN A 49 -0.40 20.57 -2.91
CA ASN A 49 0.83 20.35 -2.17
C ASN A 49 1.52 19.05 -2.63
N PHE A 50 2.05 19.10 -3.86
CA PHE A 50 2.74 17.96 -4.47
C PHE A 50 4.00 17.52 -3.72
N GLY A 51 4.68 18.44 -3.04
CA GLY A 51 5.85 18.12 -2.23
C GLY A 51 5.51 17.17 -1.09
N THR A 52 4.42 17.47 -0.36
CA THR A 52 3.98 16.62 0.75
C THR A 52 3.33 15.33 0.24
N GLY A 53 2.53 15.41 -0.83
CA GLY A 53 1.92 14.24 -1.45
C GLY A 53 2.93 13.22 -1.99
N SER A 54 4.03 13.70 -2.61
CA SER A 54 5.12 12.84 -3.07
C SER A 54 5.92 12.23 -1.90
N ALA A 55 6.21 13.00 -0.86
CA ALA A 55 6.87 12.48 0.34
C ALA A 55 6.05 11.35 1.00
N MET A 56 4.75 11.54 1.16
CA MET A 56 3.83 10.52 1.69
C MET A 56 3.81 9.26 0.81
N SER A 57 3.79 9.42 -0.52
CA SER A 57 3.84 8.29 -1.47
C SER A 57 5.14 7.49 -1.33
N VAL A 58 6.28 8.16 -1.17
CA VAL A 58 7.58 7.50 -0.96
C VAL A 58 7.63 6.78 0.39
N LEU A 59 7.07 7.37 1.44
CA LEU A 59 6.98 6.71 2.75
C LEU A 59 6.10 5.46 2.69
N LEU A 60 4.96 5.53 2.00
CA LEU A 60 4.10 4.36 1.77
C LEU A 60 4.84 3.28 0.99
N LEU A 61 5.57 3.65 -0.07
CA LEU A 61 6.39 2.72 -0.85
C LEU A 61 7.45 2.02 0.04
N LEU A 62 8.21 2.78 0.82
CA LEU A 62 9.23 2.23 1.71
C LEU A 62 8.64 1.27 2.73
N PHE A 63 7.49 1.62 3.33
CA PHE A 63 6.77 0.74 4.25
C PHE A 63 6.37 -0.57 3.57
N LEU A 64 5.72 -0.51 2.41
CA LEU A 64 5.28 -1.71 1.68
C LEU A 64 6.45 -2.56 1.20
N LEU A 65 7.55 -1.93 0.82
CA LEU A 65 8.79 -2.62 0.44
C LEU A 65 9.40 -3.36 1.63
N ILE A 66 9.44 -2.73 2.82
CA ILE A 66 9.89 -3.37 4.06
C ILE A 66 9.02 -4.58 4.38
N VAL A 67 7.69 -4.42 4.37
CA VAL A 67 6.77 -5.55 4.64
C VAL A 67 6.97 -6.67 3.62
N THR A 68 7.13 -6.33 2.34
CA THR A 68 7.39 -7.30 1.27
C THR A 68 8.70 -8.05 1.51
N ALA A 69 9.79 -7.33 1.81
CA ALA A 69 11.10 -7.93 2.05
C ALA A 69 11.06 -8.87 3.27
N VAL A 70 10.44 -8.43 4.37
CA VAL A 70 10.25 -9.23 5.58
C VAL A 70 9.42 -10.47 5.30
N TYR A 71 8.26 -10.32 4.68
CA TYR A 71 7.36 -11.42 4.36
C TYR A 71 8.05 -12.46 3.46
N LEU A 72 8.70 -12.01 2.39
CA LEU A 72 9.45 -12.87 1.48
C LEU A 72 10.62 -13.55 2.18
N PHE A 73 11.37 -12.86 3.02
CA PHE A 73 12.49 -13.43 3.75
C PHE A 73 12.07 -14.62 4.64
N PHE A 74 10.96 -14.48 5.37
CA PHE A 74 10.45 -15.54 6.23
C PHE A 74 9.75 -16.66 5.45
N THR A 75 9.02 -16.34 4.37
CA THR A 75 8.24 -17.33 3.62
C THR A 75 9.00 -18.03 2.49
N SER A 76 10.12 -17.47 2.01
CA SER A 76 10.90 -17.98 0.87
C SER A 76 12.00 -18.97 1.27
N ARG A 77 12.35 -19.05 2.56
CA ARG A 77 13.42 -19.94 3.06
C ARG A 77 13.22 -21.43 2.74
N GLY A 78 11.99 -21.89 2.49
CA GLY A 78 11.70 -23.27 2.12
C GLY A 78 11.84 -23.62 0.63
N ARG A 79 12.19 -22.67 -0.25
CA ARG A 79 12.15 -22.85 -1.71
C ARG A 79 13.51 -23.02 -2.40
N LYS A 80 14.63 -22.93 -1.67
CA LYS A 80 15.99 -23.01 -2.24
C LYS A 80 16.53 -24.44 -2.46
N GLY A 81 15.70 -25.48 -2.29
CA GLY A 81 16.18 -26.88 -2.29
C GLY A 81 15.44 -27.86 -3.21
N ALA A 82 14.62 -27.40 -4.17
CA ALA A 82 13.82 -28.29 -5.02
C ALA A 82 14.23 -28.32 -6.51
N ASP A 83 15.34 -27.67 -6.87
CA ASP A 83 15.87 -27.64 -8.23
C ASP A 83 17.26 -28.33 -8.31
N VAL A 84 17.34 -29.60 -7.89
CA VAL A 84 18.43 -30.54 -8.21
C VAL A 84 17.90 -31.88 -8.63
#